data_AF-A0A953SNG0-F1
#
_entry.id   AF-A0A953SNG0-F1
#
_cell.length_a   1.000
_cell.length_b   1.000
_cell.length_c   1.000
_cell.angle_alpha   90.00
_cell.angle_beta   90.00
_cell.angle_gamma   90.00
#
_symmetry.space_group_name_H-M   'P 1'
#
loop_
_entity.id
_entity.type
_entity.pdbx_description
1 polymer ?
#
loop_
_entity_poly.entity_id
_entity_poly.type
_entity_poly.pdbx_seq_one_letter_code
_entity_poly.pdbx_strand_id
1 'polypeptide(L)'
;MSSIKTKPKKERLSFFVDRDLSKRVEKISKQTNQTMSEVTRKALHAYIEQIEKEQTEKELEAGYKANYDYYSKSQEEWEHADKE
;
A
#
# COMPACT_ATOMS: atom_id res chain seq x y z
N MET A 1 -14.37 3.08 -33.89
CA MET A 1 -13.17 3.34 -33.07
C MET A 1 -12.63 2.01 -32.58
N SER A 2 -11.49 1.56 -33.10
CA SER A 2 -10.89 0.27 -32.70
C SER A 2 -10.16 0.46 -31.37
N SER A 3 -10.67 -0.16 -30.30
CA SER A 3 -10.03 -0.14 -28.97
C SER A 3 -8.77 -0.99 -29.04
N ILE A 4 -7.61 -0.33 -29.14
CA ILE A 4 -6.31 -0.98 -29.08
C ILE A 4 -6.15 -1.50 -27.65
N LYS A 5 -6.39 -2.81 -27.45
CA LYS A 5 -6.03 -3.54 -26.24
C LYS A 5 -4.51 -3.56 -26.13
N THR A 6 -3.93 -2.49 -25.58
CA THR A 6 -2.51 -2.43 -25.19
C THR A 6 -2.27 -3.49 -24.12
N LYS A 7 -1.70 -4.63 -24.51
CA LYS A 7 -1.22 -5.60 -23.54
C LYS A 7 -0.22 -4.91 -22.61
N PRO A 8 -0.30 -5.13 -21.29
CA PRO A 8 0.64 -4.51 -20.35
C PRO A 8 2.07 -4.92 -20.75
N LYS A 9 2.93 -3.92 -21.00
CA LYS A 9 4.35 -4.15 -21.29
C LYS A 9 4.98 -4.81 -20.07
N LYS A 10 5.61 -5.96 -20.27
CA LYS A 10 6.41 -6.63 -19.23
C LYS A 10 7.78 -5.94 -19.20
N GLU A 11 8.17 -5.45 -18.04
CA GLU A 11 9.51 -4.91 -17.80
C GLU A 11 10.37 -5.92 -17.04
N ARG A 12 11.67 -5.94 -17.33
CA ARG A 12 12.63 -6.82 -16.66
C ARG A 12 13.35 -6.04 -15.56
N LEU A 13 13.16 -6.47 -14.32
CA LEU A 13 13.92 -5.98 -13.17
C LEU A 13 15.10 -6.92 -12.91
N SER A 14 16.28 -6.34 -12.64
CA SER A 14 17.50 -7.07 -12.28
C SER A 14 18.10 -6.44 -11.04
N PHE A 15 18.30 -7.24 -9.99
CA PHE A 15 18.87 -6.81 -8.71
C PHE A 15 19.58 -7.99 -8.05
N PHE A 16 20.46 -7.68 -7.10
CA PHE A 16 21.15 -8.68 -6.29
C PHE A 16 20.34 -9.01 -5.04
N VAL A 17 20.37 -10.27 -4.63
CA VAL A 17 19.73 -10.75 -3.40
C VAL A 17 20.68 -11.69 -2.67
N ASP A 18 20.51 -11.77 -1.35
CA ASP A 18 21.23 -12.74 -0.55
C ASP A 18 20.90 -14.17 -0.97
N ARG A 19 21.90 -15.04 -0.83
CA ARG A 19 21.79 -16.47 -1.19
C ARG A 19 20.68 -17.19 -0.44
N ASP A 20 20.43 -16.80 0.81
CA ASP A 20 19.39 -17.45 1.61
C ASP A 20 17.98 -17.04 1.14
N LEU A 21 17.81 -15.79 0.72
CA LEU A 21 16.56 -15.31 0.14
C LEU A 21 16.28 -16.02 -1.19
N SER A 22 17.27 -16.14 -2.06
CA SER A 22 17.10 -16.84 -3.34
C SER A 22 16.72 -18.32 -3.16
N LYS A 23 17.38 -19.03 -2.22
CA LYS A 23 17.02 -20.42 -1.86
C LYS A 23 15.59 -20.54 -1.33
N ARG A 24 15.15 -19.60 -0.49
CA ARG A 24 13.78 -19.59 0.05
C ARG A 24 12.74 -19.40 -1.06
N VAL A 25 12.98 -18.44 -1.97
CA VAL A 25 12.12 -18.20 -3.14
C VAL A 25 12.07 -19.42 -4.05
N GLU A 26 13.22 -20.07 -4.30
CA GLU A 26 13.30 -21.28 -5.10
C GLU A 26 12.52 -22.45 -4.46
N LYS A 27 12.63 -22.63 -3.14
CA LYS A 27 11.87 -23.65 -2.41
C LYS A 27 10.36 -23.42 -2.54
N ILE A 28 9.90 -22.18 -2.36
CA ILE A 28 8.49 -21.81 -2.51
C ILE A 28 8.02 -22.06 -3.95
N SER A 29 8.82 -21.60 -4.93
CA SER A 29 8.58 -21.81 -6.36
C SER A 29 8.35 -23.30 -6.69
N LYS A 30 9.19 -24.18 -6.15
CA LYS A 30 9.02 -25.65 -6.30
C LYS A 30 7.78 -26.18 -5.61
N GLN A 31 7.47 -25.71 -4.40
CA GLN A 31 6.30 -26.15 -3.63
C GLN A 31 4.97 -25.73 -4.27
N THR A 32 4.92 -24.54 -4.87
CA THR A 32 3.69 -23.99 -5.45
C THR A 32 3.57 -24.22 -6.95
N ASN A 33 4.57 -24.87 -7.57
CA ASN A 33 4.69 -25.04 -9.02
C ASN A 33 4.57 -23.71 -9.80
N GLN A 34 5.16 -22.65 -9.23
CA GLN A 34 5.20 -21.32 -9.83
C GLN A 34 6.62 -20.96 -10.22
N THR A 35 6.79 -20.08 -11.21
CA THR A 35 8.13 -19.57 -11.55
C THR A 35 8.65 -18.62 -10.47
N MET A 36 9.98 -18.51 -10.33
CA MET A 36 10.59 -17.52 -9.42
C MET A 36 10.05 -16.11 -9.68
N SER A 37 9.90 -15.72 -10.94
CA SER A 37 9.37 -14.40 -11.32
C SER A 37 7.93 -14.17 -10.84
N GLU A 38 7.09 -15.21 -10.82
CA GLU A 38 5.71 -15.11 -10.30
C GLU A 38 5.68 -14.99 -8.79
N VAL A 39 6.50 -15.79 -8.10
CA VAL A 39 6.63 -15.74 -6.64
C VAL A 39 7.13 -14.35 -6.22
N THR A 40 8.20 -13.88 -6.85
CA THR A 40 8.77 -12.56 -6.57
C THR A 40 7.79 -11.43 -6.91
N ARG A 41 7.05 -11.53 -8.01
CA ARG A 41 6.02 -10.53 -8.37
C ARG A 41 4.91 -10.46 -7.32
N LYS A 42 4.42 -11.61 -6.85
CA LYS A 42 3.40 -11.65 -5.79
C LYS A 42 3.92 -11.04 -4.49
N ALA A 43 5.16 -11.36 -4.11
CA ALA A 43 5.78 -10.79 -2.92
C ALA A 43 5.94 -9.26 -3.01
N LEU A 44 6.37 -8.75 -4.18
CA LEU A 44 6.48 -7.31 -4.42
C LEU A 44 5.12 -6.62 -4.37
N HIS A 45 4.09 -7.17 -4.99
CA HIS A 45 2.74 -6.62 -4.90
C HIS A 45 2.24 -6.56 -3.46
N ALA A 46 2.35 -7.67 -2.72
CA ALA A 46 1.91 -7.71 -1.32
C ALA A 46 2.64 -6.69 -0.45
N TYR A 47 3.94 -6.47 -0.69
CA TYR A 47 4.72 -5.48 0.04
C TYR A 47 4.31 -4.03 -0.30
N ILE A 48 4.05 -3.74 -1.59
CA ILE A 48 3.57 -2.43 -2.02
C ILE A 48 2.18 -2.15 -1.42
N GLU A 49 1.25 -3.10 -1.52
CA GLU A 49 -0.09 -2.99 -0.95
C GLU A 49 -0.04 -2.77 0.56
N GLN A 50 0.89 -3.42 1.26
CA GLN A 50 1.11 -3.20 2.69
C GLN A 50 1.54 -1.74 2.97
N ILE A 51 2.52 -1.22 2.24
CA ILE A 51 2.98 0.17 2.41
C ILE A 51 1.85 1.16 2.14
N GLU A 52 1.12 0.98 1.04
CA GLU A 52 0.00 1.85 0.65
C GLU A 52 -1.11 1.83 1.71
N LYS A 53 -1.41 0.65 2.26
CA LYS A 53 -2.36 0.49 3.35
C LYS A 53 -1.91 1.22 4.61
N GLU A 54 -0.65 1.03 5.03
CA GLU A 54 -0.10 1.72 6.21
C GLU A 54 -0.10 3.25 6.03
N GLN A 55 0.14 3.74 4.82
CA GLN A 55 0.05 5.17 4.53
C GLN A 55 -1.40 5.66 4.60
N THR A 56 -2.34 4.93 4.00
CA THR A 56 -3.77 5.26 4.03
C THR A 56 -4.29 5.28 5.47
N GLU A 57 -3.88 4.34 6.31
CA GLU A 57 -4.25 4.28 7.73
C GLU A 57 -3.72 5.49 8.51
N LYS A 58 -2.47 5.93 8.25
CA LYS A 58 -1.91 7.15 8.85
C LYS A 58 -2.64 8.41 8.41
N GLU A 59 -3.00 8.50 7.14
CA GLU A 59 -3.77 9.63 6.60
C GLU A 59 -5.19 9.68 7.20
N LEU A 60 -5.83 8.51 7.38
CA LEU A 60 -7.10 8.39 8.07
C LEU A 60 -6.98 8.83 9.54
N GLU A 61 -5.99 8.34 10.27
CA GLU A 61 -5.77 8.74 11.67
C GLU A 61 -5.55 10.26 11.81
N ALA A 62 -4.72 10.83 10.94
CA ALA A 62 -4.49 12.26 10.90
C ALA A 62 -5.78 13.05 10.57
N GLY A 63 -6.57 12.57 9.61
CA GLY A 63 -7.86 13.16 9.26
C GLY A 63 -8.89 13.09 10.39
N TYR A 64 -9.01 11.94 11.05
CA TYR A 64 -9.89 11.79 12.21
C TYR A 64 -9.49 12.72 13.36
N LYS A 65 -8.18 12.85 13.64
CA LYS A 65 -7.67 13.76 14.66
C LYS A 65 -7.96 15.22 14.31
N ALA A 66 -7.69 15.63 13.07
CA ALA A 66 -7.97 16.99 12.61
C ALA A 66 -9.47 17.32 12.69
N ASN A 67 -10.33 16.34 12.38
CA ASN A 67 -11.77 16.52 12.46
C ASN A 67 -12.24 16.64 13.92
N TYR A 68 -11.71 15.81 14.83
CA TYR A 68 -12.00 15.92 16.26
C TYR A 68 -11.55 17.27 16.84
N ASP A 69 -10.35 17.73 16.48
CA ASP A 69 -9.82 19.02 16.91
C ASP A 69 -10.67 20.18 16.37
N TYR A 70 -11.14 20.08 15.11
CA TYR A 70 -12.06 21.05 14.52
C TYR A 70 -13.40 21.11 15.27
N TYR A 71 -14.04 19.95 15.50
CA TYR A 71 -15.32 19.91 16.21
C TYR A 71 -15.20 20.41 17.65
N SER A 72 -14.11 20.08 18.34
CA SER A 72 -13.89 20.52 19.73
C SER A 72 -13.72 22.04 19.79
N LYS A 73 -12.92 22.62 18.90
CA LYS A 73 -12.76 24.09 18.81
C LYS A 73 -14.04 24.80 18.42
N SER A 74 -14.78 24.26 17.44
CA SER A 74 -16.06 24.84 17.06
C SER A 74 -17.03 24.83 18.24
N GLN A 75 -17.11 23.75 19.04
CA GLN A 75 -17.99 23.72 20.21
C GLN A 75 -17.63 24.78 21.26
N GLU A 76 -16.33 25.01 21.52
CA GLU A 76 -15.88 26.10 22.39
C GLU A 76 -16.30 27.48 21.83
N GLU A 77 -16.13 27.70 20.53
CA GLU A 77 -16.56 28.94 19.87
C GLU A 77 -18.08 29.16 19.94
N TRP A 78 -18.89 28.11 19.80
CA TRP A 78 -20.35 28.18 19.95
C TRP A 78 -20.78 28.41 21.41
N GLU A 79 -20.12 27.80 22.40
CA GLU A 79 -20.40 28.05 23.83
C GLU A 79 -20.10 29.49 24.27
N HIS A 80 -19.18 30.16 23.58
CA HIS A 80 -18.88 31.57 23.81
C HIS A 80 -19.79 32.53 23.03
N ALA A 81 -20.36 32.11 21.90
CA ALA A 81 -21.30 32.91 21.10
C ALA A 81 -22.69 33.06 21.77
N ASP A 82 -23.09 32.11 22.62
CA ASP A 82 -24.37 32.13 23.35
C ASP A 82 -24.33 32.99 24.64
N LYS A 83 -23.21 33.69 24.90
CA LYS A 83 -22.97 34.51 26.11
C LYS A 83 -22.81 36.02 25.85
N GLU A 84 -23.03 36.49 24.62
CA GLU A 84 -23.24 37.92 24.30
C GLU A 84 -24.72 38.25 24.15
#